data_AF-A0A645H1U0-F1
#
_entry.id   AF-A0A645H1U0-F1
#
_cell.length_a   1.000
_cell.length_b   1.000
_cell.length_c   1.000
_cell.angle_alpha   90.00
_cell.angle_beta   90.00
_cell.angle_gamma   90.00
#
_symmetry.space_group_name_H-M   'P 1'
#
loop_
_entity.id
_entity.type
_entity.pdbx_description
1 polymer ?
#
loop_
_entity_poly.entity_id
_entity_poly.type
_entity_poly.pdbx_seq_one_letter_code
_entity_poly.pdbx_strand_id
1 'polypeptide(L)' 'MTTLTMVAGMMPTALAMTEGAETRVSMAWVIIGGLLSSTVFTLIIIPIIFLYFHNNPISKWLKPEAVMTWFARKREKTV' A
#
# COMPACT_ATOMS: atom_id res chain seq x y z
N MET A 1 2.88 14.05 -7.12
CA MET A 1 2.41 15.40 -6.72
C MET A 1 2.62 15.62 -5.23
N THR A 2 2.01 14.80 -4.36
CA THR A 2 2.13 14.88 -2.90
C THR A 2 3.54 14.72 -2.35
N THR A 3 4.33 13.77 -2.87
CA THR A 3 5.72 13.56 -2.41
C THR A 3 6.62 14.76 -2.69
N LEU A 4 6.53 15.36 -3.87
CA LEU A 4 7.29 16.58 -4.20
C LEU A 4 6.90 17.74 -3.28
N THR A 5 5.62 17.92 -2.99
CA THR A 5 5.14 18.95 -2.05
C THR A 5 5.65 18.72 -0.63
N MET A 6 5.63 17.47 -0.15
CA MET A 6 6.19 17.13 1.17
C MET A 6 7.69 17.38 1.24
N VAL A 7 8.46 16.96 0.24
CA VAL A 7 9.91 17.21 0.20
C VAL A 7 10.21 18.70 0.19
N ALA A 8 9.50 19.48 -0.61
CA ALA A 8 9.64 20.95 -0.63
C ALA A 8 9.26 21.59 0.71
N GLY A 9 8.19 21.13 1.36
CA GLY A 9 7.75 21.64 2.66
C GLY A 9 8.69 21.28 3.82
N MET A 10 9.41 20.15 3.72
CA MET A 10 10.37 19.69 4.74
C MET A 10 11.80 20.15 4.47
N MET A 11 12.07 20.70 3.28
CA MET A 11 13.36 21.28 2.88
C MET A 11 13.92 22.31 3.89
N PRO A 12 13.15 23.29 4.41
CA PRO A 12 13.69 24.23 5.40
C PRO A 12 14.04 23.56 6.73
N THR A 13 13.26 22.56 7.16
CA THR A 13 13.51 21.81 8.40
C THR A 13 14.72 20.90 8.28
N ALA A 14 14.96 20.34 7.10
CA ALA A 14 16.14 19.50 6.81
C ALA A 14 17.46 20.30 6.74
N LEU A 15 17.38 21.61 6.47
CA LEU A 15 18.53 22.53 6.42
C LEU A 15 18.71 23.36 7.71
N ALA A 16 17.84 23.18 8.69
CA ALA A 16 17.85 23.97 9.93
C ALA A 16 19.06 23.60 10.81
N MET A 17 20.08 24.46 10.85
CA MET A 17 21.24 24.35 11.74
C MET A 17 21.04 25.26 12.96
N THR A 18 20.22 24.82 13.91
CA THR A 18 20.05 25.50 15.21
C THR A 18 20.27 24.51 16.35
N GLU A 19 20.75 24.98 17.50
CA GLU A 19 21.00 24.14 18.67
C GLU A 19 19.69 23.43 19.09
N GLY A 20 19.75 22.10 19.20
CA GLY A 20 18.58 21.25 19.47
C GLY A 20 17.70 20.93 18.25
N ALA A 21 18.06 21.33 17.03
CA ALA A 21 17.38 20.89 15.80
C ALA A 21 17.97 19.61 15.18
N GLU A 22 19.07 19.08 15.69
CA GLU A 22 19.72 17.85 15.17
C GLU A 22 18.73 16.68 15.04
N THR A 23 17.85 16.51 16.02
CA THR A 23 16.82 15.47 16.01
C THR A 23 15.77 15.72 14.92
N ARG A 24 15.33 16.96 14.73
CA ARG A 24 14.35 17.34 13.71
C ARG A 24 14.92 17.21 12.30
N VAL A 25 16.17 17.61 12.11
CA VAL A 25 16.91 17.45 10.84
C VAL A 25 17.05 15.98 10.48
N SER A 26 17.49 15.14 11.43
CA SER A 26 17.63 13.69 11.22
C SER A 26 16.30 13.02 10.84
N MET A 27 15.22 13.35 11.56
CA MET A 27 13.88 12.84 11.24
C MET A 27 13.39 13.29 9.87
N ALA A 28 13.65 14.54 9.47
CA ALA A 28 13.24 15.05 8.17
C ALA A 28 13.93 14.30 7.01
N TRP A 29 15.22 14.02 7.14
CA TRP A 29 15.97 13.24 6.14
C TRP A 29 15.45 11.81 6.01
N VAL A 30 15.12 11.14 7.11
CA VAL A 30 14.53 9.79 7.11
C VAL A 30 13.19 9.78 6.35
N ILE A 31 12.34 10.77 6.59
CA ILE A 31 11.02 10.87 5.95
C ILE A 31 11.17 11.11 4.45
N ILE A 32 12.04 12.05 4.03
CA ILE A 32 12.29 12.33 2.61
C ILE A 32 12.77 11.06 1.88
N GLY A 33 13.73 10.34 2.46
CA GLY A 33 14.23 9.09 1.90
C GLY A 33 13.16 7.99 1.84
N GLY A 34 12.38 7.82 2.91
CA GLY A 34 11.31 6.83 2.99
C GLY A 34 10.16 7.09 2.02
N LEU A 35 9.80 8.35 1.81
CA LEU A 35 8.75 8.73 0.86
C LEU A 35 9.18 8.50 -0.59
N LEU A 36 10.43 8.83 -0.92
CA LEU A 36 11.00 8.56 -2.24
C LEU A 36 11.08 7.05 -2.50
N SER A 37 11.63 6.27 -1.57
CA SER A 37 11.76 4.83 -1.72
C SER A 37 10.39 4.15 -1.82
N SER A 38 9.43 4.54 -0.98
CA SER A 38 8.05 4.02 -1.03
C SER A 38 7.37 4.30 -2.37
N THR A 39 7.55 5.50 -2.92
CA THR A 39 6.96 5.86 -4.23
C THR A 39 7.51 4.96 -5.35
N VAL A 40 8.82 4.78 -5.40
CA VAL A 40 9.47 3.91 -6.42
C VAL A 40 9.06 2.45 -6.21
N PHE A 41 9.06 2.00 -4.95
CA PHE A 41 8.70 0.64 -4.58
C PHE A 41 7.26 0.31 -4.99
N THR A 42 6.31 1.21 -4.70
CA THR A 42 4.90 1.04 -5.09
C THR A 42 4.73 1.03 -6.61
N LEU A 43 5.42 1.90 -7.34
CA LEU A 43 5.38 1.91 -8.82
C LEU A 43 5.84 0.59 -9.43
N ILE A 44 6.76 -0.14 -8.78
CA ILE A 44 7.26 -1.43 -9.25
C ILE A 44 6.40 -2.59 -8.72
N ILE A 45 6.01 -2.57 -7.45
CA ILE A 45 5.34 -3.70 -6.82
C ILE A 45 3.87 -3.83 -7.23
N ILE A 46 3.14 -2.71 -7.32
CA ILE A 46 1.73 -2.76 -7.72
C ILE A 46 1.55 -3.45 -9.08
N PRO A 47 2.28 -3.11 -10.16
CA PRO A 47 2.09 -3.79 -11.43
C PRO A 47 2.50 -5.27 -11.37
N ILE A 48 3.54 -5.63 -10.61
CA ILE A 48 3.94 -7.04 -10.42
C ILE A 48 2.80 -7.84 -9.77
N ILE A 49 2.22 -7.30 -8.69
CA ILE A 49 1.09 -7.95 -8.01
C ILE A 49 -0.11 -8.03 -8.95
N PHE A 50 -0.41 -6.97 -9.70
CA PHE A 50 -1.54 -6.95 -10.62
C PHE A 50 -1.38 -7.99 -11.74
N LEU A 51 -0.20 -8.11 -12.35
CA LEU A 51 0.08 -9.13 -13.36
C LEU A 51 -0.03 -10.55 -12.79
N TYR A 52 0.44 -10.75 -11.55
CA TYR A 52 0.32 -12.04 -10.87
C TYR A 52 -1.14 -12.45 -10.61
N PHE A 53 -1.96 -11.52 -10.12
CA PHE A 53 -3.38 -11.75 -9.86
C PHE A 53 -4.21 -11.87 -11.14
N HIS A 54 -3.85 -11.13 -12.20
CA HIS A 54 -4.49 -11.25 -13.51
C HIS A 54 -4.32 -12.65 -14.10
N ASN A 55 -3.12 -13.23 -13.98
CA ASN A 55 -2.84 -14.56 -14.51
C ASN A 55 -3.43 -15.71 -13.66
N ASN A 56 -3.59 -15.49 -12.35
CA ASN A 56 -4.23 -16.43 -11.42
C ASN A 56 -5.51 -15.82 -10.83
N PRO A 57 -6.61 -15.73 -11.60
CA PRO A 57 -7.84 -15.18 -11.10
C PRO A 57 -8.33 -16.01 -9.92
N ILE A 58 -8.42 -15.37 -8.75
CA ILE A 58 -8.99 -15.92 -7.51
C ILE A 58 -10.43 -16.44 -7.72
N SER A 59 -11.10 -16.07 -8.81
CA SER A 59 -12.38 -16.66 -9.21
C SER A 59 -12.30 -18.17 -9.49
N LYS A 60 -11.11 -18.74 -9.76
CA LYS A 60 -10.93 -20.21 -9.81
C LYS A 60 -11.15 -20.88 -8.44
N TRP A 61 -10.96 -20.15 -7.35
CA TRP A 61 -11.13 -20.63 -5.98
C TRP A 61 -12.52 -20.32 -5.42
N LEU A 62 -13.12 -19.18 -5.81
CA LEU A 62 -14.53 -18.90 -5.55
C LEU A 62 -15.40 -19.60 -6.61
N LYS A 63 -15.56 -20.92 -6.47
CA LYS A 63 -16.54 -21.68 -7.25
C LYS A 63 -17.95 -21.34 -6.77
N PRO A 64 -18.75 -20.56 -7.53
CA PRO A 64 -20.10 -20.17 -7.12
C PRO A 64 -21.02 -21.40 -6.96
N GLU A 65 -20.71 -22.52 -7.64
CA GLU A 65 -21.44 -23.79 -7.51
C GLU A 65 -21.40 -24.38 -6.09
N ALA A 66 -20.28 -24.25 -5.35
CA ALA A 66 -20.17 -24.77 -3.98
C ALA A 66 -20.99 -23.93 -2.98
N VAL A 67 -21.07 -22.63 -3.22
CA VAL A 67 -21.84 -21.69 -2.39
C VAL A 67 -23.34 -21.88 -2.65
N MET A 68 -23.75 -21.97 -3.92
CA MET A 68 -25.16 -22.16 -4.28
C MET A 68 -25.71 -23.52 -3.82
N THR A 69 -24.91 -24.59 -3.92
CA THR A 69 -25.32 -25.91 -3.41
C THR A 69 -25.36 -25.97 -1.88
N TRP A 70 -24.45 -25.27 -1.19
CA TRP A 70 -24.53 -25.11 0.26
C TRP A 70 -25.79 -24.36 0.71
N PHE A 71 -26.14 -23.27 0.04
CA PHE A 71 -27.37 -22.51 0.33
C PHE A 71 -28.64 -23.31 0.00
N ALA A 72 -28.66 -24.03 -1.12
CA ALA A 72 -29.78 -24.91 -1.50
C ALA A 72 -29.99 -26.01 -0.45
N ARG A 73 -28.90 -26.66 -0.03
CA ARG A 73 -28.92 -27.70 1.02
C ARG A 73 -29.25 -27.16 2.42
N LYS A 74 -28.98 -25.88 2.69
CA LYS A 74 -29.31 -25.24 3.96
C LYS A 74 -30.80 -24.92 4.10
N ARG A 75 -31.51 -24.67 3.00
CA ARG A 75 -32.97 -24.43 3.02
C ARG A 75 -33.81 -25.69 3.24
N GLU A 76 -33.26 -26.87 2.96
CA GLU A 76 -33.95 -28.16 3.12
C GLU A 76 -33.95 -28.67 4.57
N LYS A 77 -33.01 -28.23 5.41
CA LYS A 77 -32.89 -28.69 6.82
C LYS A 77 -33.70 -27.88 7.84
N THR A 78 -34.53 -26.94 7.38
CA THR A 78 -35.31 -26.03 8.23
C THR A 78 -36.82 -26.15 8.04
N VAL A 79 -37.29 -27.20 7.37
CA VAL A 79 -38.72 -27.55 7.25
C VAL A 79 -38.95 -28.93 7.83
#